data_AF-G8S8M8-F1
#
_entry.id   AF-G8S8M8-F1
#
_cell.length_a   1.000
_cell.length_b   1.000
_cell.length_c   1.000
_cell.angle_alpha   90.00
_cell.angle_beta   90.00
_cell.angle_gamma   90.00
#
_symmetry.space_group_name_H-M   'P 1'
#
loop_
_entity.id
_entity.type
_entity.pdbx_description
1 polymer ?
#
loop_
_entity_poly.entity_id
_entity_poly.type
_entity_poly.pdbx_seq_one_letter_code
_entity_poly.pdbx_strand_id
1 'polypeptide(L)'
;MCNAPSMIARTPYDDDRSHFSRRALARLVLSDQASGLSNAAASLAVTRYDEFSGAGGRVSEAAAVASHADRLVITAVIYERERGSSWEDIGRYLDLSGPAAEQRFASAVEHWHSAFDAPYRLDETGRKRIPQLPTAAYDPARSIRNLDLWADVRLGFDDKHAVSGGLQPRDDTEEEAGLPKPKGTEIDGRIQLPHLGAFLDLLSEYALHRPTGKAREVVARAMDNSKDEGRGSWHSYTMDGIFETLDVRLAPHGDMVSVIVAGAHSPALRLQISTLLDAFA
;
A
#
# COMPACT_ATOMS: atom_id res chain seq x y z
N MET A 1 -19.19 -34.67 38.93
CA MET A 1 -19.47 -33.94 37.68
C MET A 1 -18.12 -33.64 37.05
N CYS A 2 -17.77 -34.34 35.96
CA CYS A 2 -16.49 -34.16 35.29
C CYS A 2 -16.56 -32.88 34.46
N ASN A 3 -15.74 -31.87 34.80
CA ASN A 3 -15.47 -30.75 33.92
C ASN A 3 -14.67 -31.27 32.73
N ALA A 4 -15.31 -31.41 31.57
CA ALA A 4 -14.60 -31.53 30.32
C ALA A 4 -13.99 -30.14 30.03
N PRO A 5 -12.66 -30.02 29.86
CA PRO A 5 -12.10 -28.80 29.29
C PRO A 5 -12.70 -28.66 27.88
N SER A 6 -13.37 -27.55 27.62
CA SER A 6 -13.75 -27.16 26.27
C SER A 6 -12.45 -26.92 25.49
N MET A 7 -11.87 -27.96 24.94
CA MET A 7 -10.88 -27.84 23.89
C MET A 7 -11.60 -27.18 22.72
N ILE A 8 -11.45 -25.86 22.61
CA ILE A 8 -11.86 -25.12 21.43
C ILE A 8 -11.07 -25.73 20.28
N ALA A 9 -11.69 -26.63 19.53
CA ALA A 9 -11.06 -27.27 18.38
C ALA A 9 -10.61 -26.17 17.42
N ARG A 10 -9.28 -26.07 17.23
CA ARG A 10 -8.65 -25.20 16.24
C ARG A 10 -9.26 -25.48 14.88
N THR A 11 -9.58 -24.41 14.15
CA THR A 11 -9.99 -24.50 12.75
C THR A 11 -8.78 -24.35 11.84
N PRO A 12 -8.81 -24.84 10.59
CA PRO A 12 -7.75 -24.58 9.62
C PRO A 12 -7.45 -23.08 9.42
N TYR A 13 -8.48 -22.23 9.60
CA TYR A 13 -8.34 -20.77 9.54
C TYR A 13 -7.51 -20.20 10.71
N ASP A 14 -7.53 -20.85 11.88
CA ASP A 14 -6.72 -20.42 13.02
C ASP A 14 -5.24 -20.69 12.79
N ASP A 15 -4.91 -21.81 12.13
CA ASP A 15 -3.53 -22.15 11.75
C ASP A 15 -3.03 -21.18 10.65
N ASP A 16 -3.81 -20.97 9.58
CA ASP A 16 -3.49 -19.99 8.52
C ASP A 16 -3.25 -18.58 9.09
N ARG A 17 -4.11 -18.13 10.00
CA ARG A 17 -3.98 -16.82 10.67
C ARG A 17 -2.73 -16.73 11.54
N SER A 18 -2.33 -17.82 12.19
CA SER A 18 -1.19 -17.84 13.11
C SER A 18 0.16 -17.56 12.43
N HIS A 19 0.24 -17.75 11.11
CA HIS A 19 1.44 -17.46 10.32
C HIS A 19 1.71 -15.96 10.11
N PHE A 20 0.73 -15.09 10.40
CA PHE A 20 0.82 -13.66 10.14
C PHE A 20 0.87 -12.85 11.44
N SER A 21 1.64 -11.76 11.42
CA SER A 21 1.56 -10.74 12.47
C SER A 21 0.19 -10.02 12.43
N ARG A 22 -0.24 -9.46 13.57
CA ARG A 22 -1.48 -8.64 13.62
C ARG A 22 -1.40 -7.46 12.65
N ARG A 23 -0.24 -6.83 12.55
CA ARG A 23 0.04 -5.77 11.56
C ARG A 23 -0.14 -6.24 10.11
N ALA A 24 0.35 -7.43 9.76
CA ALA A 24 0.16 -8.00 8.42
C ALA A 24 -1.33 -8.27 8.12
N LEU A 25 -2.06 -8.83 9.08
CA LEU A 25 -3.50 -9.06 8.96
C LEU A 25 -4.27 -7.73 8.84
N ALA A 26 -3.92 -6.71 9.61
CA ALA A 26 -4.52 -5.37 9.50
C ALA A 26 -4.25 -4.74 8.12
N ARG A 27 -3.03 -4.89 7.58
CA ARG A 27 -2.69 -4.43 6.22
C ARG A 27 -3.51 -5.16 5.16
N LEU A 28 -3.74 -6.45 5.34
CA LEU A 28 -4.54 -7.27 4.43
C LEU A 28 -6.01 -6.86 4.45
N VAL A 29 -6.60 -6.62 5.63
CA VAL A 29 -7.97 -6.08 5.75
C VAL A 29 -8.06 -4.68 5.11
N LEU A 30 -7.03 -3.84 5.26
CA LEU A 30 -6.98 -2.54 4.60
C LEU A 30 -7.02 -2.67 3.07
N SER A 31 -6.22 -3.59 2.50
CA SER A 31 -6.28 -3.89 1.05
C SER A 31 -7.64 -4.41 0.61
N ASP A 32 -8.24 -5.31 1.39
CA ASP A 32 -9.58 -5.86 1.12
C ASP A 32 -10.64 -4.75 1.06
N GLN A 33 -10.69 -3.87 2.06
CA GLN A 33 -11.62 -2.73 2.08
C GLN A 33 -11.37 -1.74 0.93
N ALA A 34 -10.11 -1.47 0.59
CA ALA A 34 -9.77 -0.58 -0.52
C ALA A 34 -10.25 -1.14 -1.87
N SER A 35 -10.06 -2.44 -2.10
CA SER A 35 -10.57 -3.12 -3.29
C SER A 35 -12.09 -3.08 -3.37
N GLY A 36 -12.77 -3.27 -2.23
CA GLY A 36 -14.23 -3.19 -2.11
C GLY A 36 -14.76 -1.79 -2.44
N LEU A 37 -14.15 -0.74 -1.88
CA LEU A 37 -14.50 0.64 -2.18
C LEU A 37 -14.31 0.97 -3.67
N SER A 38 -13.18 0.54 -4.26
CA SER A 38 -12.91 0.72 -5.69
C SER A 38 -13.98 0.06 -6.56
N ASN A 39 -14.37 -1.18 -6.25
CA ASN A 39 -15.43 -1.89 -6.96
C ASN A 39 -16.81 -1.22 -6.79
N ALA A 40 -17.12 -0.70 -5.60
CA ALA A 40 -18.37 0.01 -5.34
C ALA A 40 -18.44 1.33 -6.13
N ALA A 41 -17.37 2.12 -6.10
CA ALA A 41 -17.27 3.36 -6.86
C ALA A 41 -17.33 3.12 -8.38
N ALA A 42 -16.62 2.09 -8.87
CA ALA A 42 -16.66 1.70 -10.27
C ALA A 42 -18.08 1.30 -10.71
N SER A 43 -18.81 0.56 -9.88
CA SER A 43 -20.21 0.18 -10.16
C SER A 43 -21.13 1.40 -10.27
N LEU A 44 -20.98 2.37 -9.36
CA LEU A 44 -21.78 3.61 -9.36
C LEU A 44 -21.55 4.46 -10.63
N ALA A 45 -20.34 4.44 -11.20
CA ALA A 45 -20.01 5.18 -12.41
C ALA A 45 -20.68 4.62 -13.68
N VAL A 46 -21.20 3.39 -13.66
CA VAL A 46 -21.81 2.74 -14.82
C VAL A 46 -23.23 3.24 -15.05
N THR A 47 -23.45 4.04 -16.08
CA THR A 47 -24.76 4.59 -16.46
C THR A 47 -25.65 3.64 -17.26
N ARG A 48 -25.06 2.60 -17.87
CA ARG A 48 -25.76 1.65 -18.77
C ARG A 48 -27.00 0.99 -18.14
N TYR A 49 -27.04 0.88 -16.82
CA TYR A 49 -28.11 0.19 -16.09
C TYR A 49 -29.04 1.15 -15.33
N ASP A 50 -29.00 2.46 -15.63
CA ASP A 50 -29.85 3.47 -14.98
C ASP A 50 -31.34 3.16 -15.13
N GLU A 51 -31.76 2.68 -16.31
CA GLU A 51 -33.17 2.33 -16.58
C GLU A 51 -33.72 1.18 -15.72
N PHE A 52 -32.83 0.35 -15.18
CA PHE A 52 -33.18 -0.75 -14.26
C PHE A 52 -33.07 -0.34 -12.78
N SER A 53 -32.55 0.85 -12.50
CA SER A 53 -32.47 1.39 -11.15
C SER A 53 -33.81 2.05 -10.79
N GLY A 54 -34.49 1.50 -9.78
CA GLY A 54 -35.69 2.13 -9.23
C GLY A 54 -35.41 3.54 -8.70
N ALA A 55 -36.48 4.30 -8.43
CA ALA A 55 -36.36 5.64 -7.85
C ALA A 55 -35.52 5.59 -6.56
N GLY A 56 -34.47 6.42 -6.48
CA GLY A 56 -33.54 6.45 -5.36
C GLY A 56 -32.40 5.43 -5.41
N GLY A 57 -32.33 4.55 -6.42
CA GLY A 57 -31.28 3.53 -6.56
C GLY A 57 -29.86 4.11 -6.52
N ARG A 58 -29.60 5.18 -7.29
CA ARG A 58 -28.28 5.83 -7.33
C ARG A 58 -27.90 6.52 -6.02
N VAL A 59 -28.88 7.05 -5.28
CA VAL A 59 -28.64 7.60 -3.93
C VAL A 59 -28.28 6.48 -2.96
N SER A 60 -28.96 5.33 -3.05
CA SER A 60 -28.64 4.15 -2.23
C SER A 60 -27.22 3.62 -2.52
N GLU A 61 -26.81 3.56 -3.78
CA GLU A 61 -25.46 3.15 -4.17
C GLU A 61 -24.40 4.17 -3.71
N ALA A 62 -24.65 5.47 -3.85
CA ALA A 62 -23.75 6.51 -3.34
C ALA A 62 -23.59 6.42 -1.81
N ALA A 63 -24.68 6.15 -1.08
CA ALA A 63 -24.62 5.92 0.36
C ALA A 63 -23.80 4.67 0.72
N ALA A 64 -23.86 3.61 -0.09
CA ALA A 64 -23.02 2.43 0.10
C ALA A 64 -21.53 2.76 -0.12
N VAL A 65 -21.19 3.55 -1.15
CA VAL A 65 -19.81 4.04 -1.37
C VAL A 65 -19.31 4.84 -0.17
N ALA A 66 -20.13 5.76 0.35
CA ALA A 66 -19.78 6.52 1.56
C ALA A 66 -19.53 5.59 2.77
N SER A 67 -20.39 4.59 2.98
CA SER A 67 -20.20 3.61 4.06
C SER A 67 -18.93 2.78 3.90
N HIS A 68 -18.54 2.42 2.67
CA HIS A 68 -17.27 1.75 2.40
C HIS A 68 -16.07 2.65 2.71
N ALA A 69 -16.14 3.94 2.37
CA ALA A 69 -15.09 4.90 2.69
C ALA A 69 -14.90 5.06 4.21
N ASP A 70 -15.99 5.14 4.98
CA ASP A 70 -15.93 5.20 6.44
C ASP A 70 -15.25 3.96 7.04
N ARG A 71 -15.59 2.76 6.54
CA ARG A 71 -14.94 1.51 6.96
C ARG A 71 -13.46 1.48 6.60
N LEU A 72 -13.10 2.02 5.43
CA LEU A 72 -11.71 2.10 5.01
C LEU A 72 -10.89 2.96 5.97
N VAL A 73 -11.41 4.12 6.39
CA VAL A 73 -10.74 4.99 7.37
C VAL A 73 -10.54 4.27 8.70
N ILE A 74 -11.58 3.60 9.22
CA ILE A 74 -11.46 2.80 10.45
C ILE A 74 -10.36 1.74 10.32
N THR A 75 -10.34 1.03 9.20
CA THR A 75 -9.35 -0.03 8.95
C THR A 75 -7.93 0.54 8.81
N ALA A 76 -7.78 1.71 8.19
CA ALA A 76 -6.49 2.40 8.10
C ALA A 76 -5.98 2.81 9.48
N VAL A 77 -6.85 3.32 10.35
CA VAL A 77 -6.51 3.63 11.74
C VAL A 77 -6.07 2.37 12.50
N ILE A 78 -6.77 1.24 12.34
CA ILE A 78 -6.35 -0.03 12.95
C ILE A 78 -4.95 -0.43 12.46
N TYR A 79 -4.69 -0.36 11.15
CA TYR A 79 -3.37 -0.67 10.59
C TYR A 79 -2.27 0.25 11.15
N GLU A 80 -2.51 1.56 11.21
CA GLU A 80 -1.57 2.53 11.77
C GLU A 80 -1.29 2.27 13.25
N ARG A 81 -2.32 1.90 14.04
CA ARG A 81 -2.14 1.52 15.45
C ARG A 81 -1.30 0.25 15.60
N GLU A 82 -1.52 -0.76 14.76
CA GLU A 82 -0.69 -1.97 14.71
C GLU A 82 0.74 -1.70 14.21
N ARG A 83 0.96 -0.60 13.49
CA ARG A 83 2.30 -0.10 13.09
C ARG A 83 2.98 0.72 14.18
N GLY A 84 2.27 1.07 15.25
CA GLY A 84 2.79 1.83 16.39
C GLY A 84 2.56 3.34 16.32
N SER A 85 1.79 3.84 15.34
CA SER A 85 1.49 5.26 15.20
C SER A 85 0.69 5.78 16.41
N SER A 86 1.03 6.97 16.91
CA SER A 86 0.34 7.60 18.05
C SER A 86 -1.03 8.16 17.65
N TRP A 87 -1.90 8.41 18.64
CA TRP A 87 -3.19 9.07 18.37
C TRP A 87 -3.00 10.50 17.88
N GLU A 88 -1.95 11.19 18.35
CA GLU A 88 -1.55 12.51 17.88
C GLU A 88 -1.19 12.51 16.39
N ASP A 89 -0.43 11.50 15.94
CA ASP A 89 -0.06 11.37 14.53
C ASP A 89 -1.27 11.05 13.66
N ILE A 90 -2.10 10.09 14.09
CA ILE A 90 -3.33 9.72 13.38
C ILE A 90 -4.29 10.92 13.30
N GLY A 91 -4.49 11.64 14.41
CA GLY A 91 -5.32 12.83 14.46
C GLY A 91 -4.86 13.89 13.46
N ARG A 92 -3.54 14.15 13.40
CA ARG A 92 -2.96 15.13 12.46
C ARG A 92 -3.32 14.84 11.00
N TYR A 93 -3.30 13.57 10.58
CA TYR A 93 -3.65 13.18 9.20
C TYR A 93 -5.16 13.22 8.92
N LEU A 94 -6.00 13.21 9.96
CA LEU A 94 -7.46 13.24 9.85
C LEU A 94 -8.08 14.60 10.19
N ASP A 95 -7.26 15.63 10.40
CA ASP A 95 -7.69 16.96 10.88
C ASP A 95 -8.46 16.88 12.21
N LEU A 96 -7.98 16.04 13.13
CA LEU A 96 -8.49 15.84 14.48
C LEU A 96 -7.38 16.09 15.50
N SER A 97 -7.76 16.44 16.73
CA SER A 97 -6.83 16.33 17.86
C SER A 97 -6.58 14.86 18.20
N GLY A 98 -5.45 14.54 18.82
CA GLY A 98 -5.16 13.19 19.32
C GLY A 98 -6.30 12.62 20.19
N PRO A 99 -6.77 13.35 21.22
CA PRO A 99 -7.91 12.90 22.03
C PRO A 99 -9.21 12.70 21.24
N ALA A 100 -9.50 13.51 20.22
CA ALA A 100 -10.69 13.34 19.38
C ALA A 100 -10.57 12.10 18.47
N ALA A 101 -9.38 11.82 17.94
CA ALA A 101 -9.11 10.61 17.18
C ALA A 101 -9.25 9.36 18.08
N GLU A 102 -8.68 9.39 19.29
CA GLU A 102 -8.83 8.32 20.27
C GLU A 102 -10.30 8.07 20.62
N GLN A 103 -11.05 9.12 20.99
CA GLN A 103 -12.47 9.01 21.30
C GLN A 103 -13.27 8.37 20.15
N ARG A 104 -12.93 8.70 18.90
CA ARG A 104 -13.64 8.21 17.72
C ARG A 104 -13.29 6.77 17.37
N PHE A 105 -12.03 6.34 17.54
CA PHE A 105 -11.54 5.09 16.95
C PHE A 105 -11.08 4.04 17.98
N ALA A 106 -10.88 4.38 19.26
CA ALA A 106 -10.38 3.46 20.27
C ALA A 106 -11.22 2.18 20.37
N SER A 107 -12.55 2.31 20.37
CA SER A 107 -13.44 1.15 20.43
C SER A 107 -13.25 0.17 19.26
N ALA A 108 -12.98 0.66 18.05
CA ALA A 108 -12.72 -0.20 16.89
C ALA A 108 -11.38 -0.93 17.01
N VAL A 109 -10.36 -0.27 17.56
CA VAL A 109 -9.03 -0.85 17.80
C VAL A 109 -9.09 -1.89 18.93
N GLU A 110 -9.81 -1.60 20.01
CA GLU A 110 -10.07 -2.54 21.10
C GLU A 110 -10.83 -3.77 20.62
N HIS A 111 -11.88 -3.56 19.81
CA HIS A 111 -12.63 -4.66 19.21
C HIS A 111 -11.72 -5.54 18.35
N TRP A 112 -10.90 -4.94 17.50
CA TRP A 112 -9.90 -5.65 16.69
C TRP A 112 -8.96 -6.49 17.55
N HIS A 113 -8.38 -5.95 18.62
CA HIS A 113 -7.51 -6.71 19.53
C HIS A 113 -8.25 -7.86 20.21
N SER A 114 -9.44 -7.59 20.76
CA SER A 114 -10.24 -8.60 21.48
C SER A 114 -10.70 -9.75 20.58
N ALA A 115 -10.85 -9.50 19.27
CA ALA A 115 -11.22 -10.52 18.29
C ALA A 115 -10.10 -11.56 18.05
N PHE A 116 -8.86 -11.31 18.48
CA PHE A 116 -7.82 -12.35 18.50
C PHE A 116 -7.91 -13.26 19.71
N ASP A 117 -8.38 -12.73 20.84
CA ASP A 117 -8.53 -13.49 22.09
C ASP A 117 -9.83 -14.31 22.09
N ALA A 118 -10.91 -13.75 21.51
CA ALA A 118 -12.20 -14.40 21.33
C ALA A 118 -12.64 -14.37 19.84
N PRO A 119 -12.01 -15.17 18.96
CA PRO A 119 -12.20 -15.09 17.51
C PRO A 119 -13.60 -15.46 17.01
N TYR A 120 -14.39 -16.12 17.86
CA TYR A 120 -15.75 -16.51 17.55
C TYR A 120 -16.70 -16.06 18.66
N ARG A 121 -17.83 -15.52 18.25
CA ARG A 121 -19.03 -15.43 19.10
C ARG A 121 -20.06 -16.43 18.61
N LEU A 122 -20.94 -16.89 19.49
CA LEU A 122 -22.10 -17.67 19.07
C LEU A 122 -23.19 -16.72 18.57
N ASP A 123 -24.00 -17.19 17.64
CA ASP A 123 -25.25 -16.55 17.26
C ASP A 123 -26.27 -16.59 18.41
N GLU A 124 -27.42 -15.93 18.23
CA GLU A 124 -28.49 -15.86 19.24
C GLU A 124 -29.01 -17.26 19.64
N THR A 125 -28.86 -18.25 18.76
CA THR A 125 -29.27 -19.63 19.02
C THR A 125 -28.21 -20.48 19.72
N GLY A 126 -26.99 -19.96 19.89
CA GLY A 126 -25.86 -20.68 20.48
C GLY A 126 -25.27 -21.77 19.57
N ARG A 127 -25.71 -21.88 18.32
CA ARG A 127 -25.38 -23.01 17.42
C ARG A 127 -24.34 -22.65 16.38
N LYS A 128 -24.37 -21.43 15.86
CA LYS A 128 -23.49 -20.98 14.79
C LYS A 128 -22.39 -20.11 15.35
N ARG A 129 -21.14 -20.47 15.03
CA ARG A 129 -19.98 -19.60 15.28
C ARG A 129 -19.96 -18.48 14.24
N ILE A 130 -19.89 -17.25 14.72
CA ILE A 130 -19.74 -16.04 13.92
C ILE A 130 -18.33 -15.53 14.15
N PRO A 131 -17.47 -15.49 13.12
CA PRO A 131 -16.16 -14.86 13.20
C PRO A 131 -16.29 -13.40 13.65
N GLN A 132 -15.43 -12.99 14.58
CA GLN A 132 -15.34 -11.58 15.02
C GLN A 132 -14.34 -10.79 14.18
N LEU A 133 -13.32 -11.46 13.64
CA LEU A 133 -12.38 -10.82 12.72
C LEU A 133 -13.03 -10.56 11.34
N PRO A 134 -12.66 -9.47 10.67
CA PRO A 134 -13.00 -9.26 9.26
C PRO A 134 -12.56 -10.45 8.40
N THR A 135 -13.31 -10.75 7.34
CA THR A 135 -13.07 -11.92 6.46
C THR A 135 -11.60 -12.06 6.04
N ALA A 136 -10.95 -10.95 5.69
CA ALA A 136 -9.57 -10.97 5.24
C ALA A 136 -8.53 -11.27 6.35
N ALA A 137 -8.85 -10.97 7.62
CA ALA A 137 -8.03 -11.41 8.75
C ALA A 137 -8.41 -12.81 9.25
N TYR A 138 -9.66 -13.23 8.98
CA TYR A 138 -10.18 -14.54 9.35
C TYR A 138 -9.68 -15.66 8.42
N ASP A 139 -9.71 -15.43 7.10
CA ASP A 139 -9.28 -16.36 6.04
C ASP A 139 -8.21 -15.67 5.16
N PRO A 140 -7.00 -15.41 5.71
CA PRO A 140 -5.99 -14.61 5.04
C PRO A 140 -5.49 -15.26 3.75
N ALA A 141 -5.35 -16.59 3.73
CA ALA A 141 -4.88 -17.31 2.55
C ALA A 141 -5.80 -17.10 1.34
N ARG A 142 -7.12 -17.14 1.54
CA ARG A 142 -8.09 -16.86 0.47
C ARG A 142 -8.06 -15.39 0.06
N SER A 143 -8.06 -14.47 1.03
CA SER A 143 -8.07 -13.03 0.72
C SER A 143 -6.83 -12.58 -0.02
N ILE A 144 -5.65 -13.10 0.32
CA ILE A 144 -4.40 -12.87 -0.41
C ILE A 144 -4.54 -13.25 -1.89
N ARG A 145 -4.96 -14.49 -2.18
CA ARG A 145 -5.13 -14.96 -3.58
C ARG A 145 -6.10 -14.09 -4.36
N ASN A 146 -7.21 -13.70 -3.74
CA ASN A 146 -8.21 -12.86 -4.38
C ASN A 146 -7.67 -11.45 -4.66
N LEU A 147 -6.89 -10.89 -3.74
CA LEU A 147 -6.35 -9.53 -3.86
C LEU A 147 -5.18 -9.45 -4.83
N ASP A 148 -4.31 -10.46 -4.85
CA ASP A 148 -3.25 -10.58 -5.87
C ASP A 148 -3.87 -10.68 -7.28
N LEU A 149 -4.89 -11.54 -7.46
CA LEU A 149 -5.61 -11.62 -8.73
C LEU A 149 -6.34 -10.31 -9.08
N TRP A 150 -6.95 -9.65 -8.09
CA TRP A 150 -7.59 -8.36 -8.31
C TRP A 150 -6.58 -7.31 -8.77
N ALA A 151 -5.40 -7.24 -8.15
CA ALA A 151 -4.35 -6.30 -8.51
C ALA A 151 -3.78 -6.57 -9.91
N ASP A 152 -3.52 -7.83 -10.24
CA ASP A 152 -3.08 -8.28 -11.57
C ASP A 152 -4.09 -7.85 -12.66
N VAL A 153 -5.37 -8.16 -12.46
CA VAL A 153 -6.42 -7.87 -13.46
C VAL A 153 -6.75 -6.38 -13.57
N ARG A 154 -6.82 -5.64 -12.45
CA ARG A 154 -7.34 -4.26 -12.42
C ARG A 154 -6.27 -3.19 -12.60
N LEU A 155 -5.07 -3.44 -12.09
CA LEU A 155 -3.98 -2.45 -12.08
C LEU A 155 -2.91 -2.79 -13.11
N GLY A 156 -2.96 -3.99 -13.70
CA GLY A 156 -1.99 -4.45 -14.70
C GLY A 156 -0.58 -4.55 -14.12
N PHE A 157 -0.43 -4.71 -12.80
CA PHE A 157 0.86 -4.96 -12.20
C PHE A 157 1.43 -6.26 -12.75
N ASP A 158 2.67 -6.22 -13.24
CA ASP A 158 3.40 -7.43 -13.69
C ASP A 158 3.95 -8.25 -12.50
N ASP A 159 3.34 -8.05 -11.32
CA ASP A 159 3.67 -8.73 -10.09
C ASP A 159 2.45 -9.51 -9.62
N LYS A 160 2.51 -10.83 -9.78
CA LYS A 160 1.48 -11.78 -9.34
C LYS A 160 1.33 -11.85 -7.81
N HIS A 161 2.22 -11.17 -7.08
CA HIS A 161 2.28 -11.11 -5.63
C HIS A 161 2.23 -9.67 -5.12
N ALA A 162 1.61 -8.74 -5.88
CA ALA A 162 1.54 -7.32 -5.52
C ALA A 162 0.94 -7.05 -4.12
N VAL A 163 0.13 -7.96 -3.56
CA VAL A 163 -0.38 -7.87 -2.19
C VAL A 163 0.35 -8.83 -1.27
N SER A 164 0.55 -10.10 -1.66
CA SER A 164 1.24 -11.08 -0.81
C SER A 164 2.70 -10.75 -0.50
N GLY A 165 3.44 -10.19 -1.46
CA GLY A 165 4.88 -9.94 -1.35
C GLY A 165 5.26 -8.90 -0.28
N GLY A 166 4.32 -8.04 0.11
CA GLY A 166 4.51 -7.03 1.15
C GLY A 166 4.09 -7.47 2.56
N LEU A 167 3.49 -8.65 2.72
CA LEU A 167 3.04 -9.14 4.02
C LEU A 167 4.17 -9.87 4.73
N GLN A 168 4.70 -9.27 5.81
CA GLN A 168 5.70 -9.93 6.65
C GLN A 168 5.07 -11.11 7.43
N PRO A 169 5.59 -12.34 7.31
CA PRO A 169 5.26 -13.44 8.20
C PRO A 169 5.62 -13.12 9.65
N ARG A 170 5.13 -13.93 10.61
CA ARG A 170 5.63 -13.89 11.98
C ARG A 170 7.10 -14.34 12.00
N ASP A 171 7.97 -13.53 12.61
CA ASP A 171 9.39 -13.82 12.76
C ASP A 171 9.60 -15.01 13.71
N ASP A 172 9.60 -16.21 13.15
CA ASP A 172 10.07 -17.44 13.81
C ASP A 172 11.41 -17.92 13.17
N THR A 173 11.81 -17.30 12.07
CA THR A 173 13.10 -17.50 11.42
C THR A 173 13.86 -16.18 11.45
N GLU A 174 14.65 -15.99 12.50
CA GLU A 174 15.86 -15.16 12.45
C GLU A 174 16.84 -15.79 11.45
N GLU A 175 16.54 -15.66 10.16
CA GLU A 175 17.60 -15.47 9.18
C GLU A 175 17.49 -14.02 8.77
N GLU A 176 18.54 -13.28 9.12
CA GLU A 176 18.95 -12.02 8.49
C GLU A 176 19.27 -12.25 7.00
N ALA A 177 18.42 -12.98 6.28
CA ALA A 177 18.36 -12.99 4.83
C ALA A 177 17.76 -11.64 4.46
N GLY A 178 18.65 -10.66 4.25
CA GLY A 178 18.30 -9.31 3.83
C GLY A 178 17.11 -9.37 2.89
N LEU A 179 16.02 -8.70 3.30
CA LEU A 179 14.77 -8.55 2.56
C LEU A 179 15.07 -8.66 1.07
N PRO A 180 14.41 -9.54 0.29
CA PRO A 180 14.56 -9.48 -1.15
C PRO A 180 14.19 -8.06 -1.53
N LYS A 181 15.21 -7.24 -1.82
CA LYS A 181 15.02 -5.88 -2.31
C LYS A 181 14.07 -6.08 -3.48
N PRO A 182 12.87 -5.49 -3.48
CA PRO A 182 12.02 -5.57 -4.64
C PRO A 182 12.90 -5.09 -5.78
N LYS A 183 13.26 -5.98 -6.70
CA LYS A 183 13.83 -5.60 -7.98
C LYS A 183 12.66 -4.96 -8.73
N GLY A 184 12.22 -3.78 -8.28
CA GLY A 184 11.41 -2.89 -9.09
C GLY A 184 12.15 -2.77 -10.40
N THR A 185 11.44 -2.94 -11.50
CA THR A 185 12.01 -2.97 -12.84
C THR A 185 12.91 -1.75 -12.99
N GLU A 186 14.23 -1.95 -13.07
CA GLU A 186 15.17 -0.85 -13.30
C GLU A 186 14.92 -0.37 -14.73
N ILE A 187 14.64 0.92 -14.89
CA ILE A 187 14.50 1.55 -16.19
C ILE A 187 15.71 2.46 -16.37
N ASP A 188 16.56 2.13 -17.33
CA ASP A 188 17.76 2.88 -17.64
C ASP A 188 17.63 3.65 -18.96
N GLY A 189 18.36 4.76 -19.04
CA GLY A 189 18.41 5.58 -20.22
C GLY A 189 19.56 6.58 -20.16
N ARG A 190 19.68 7.38 -21.21
CA ARG A 190 20.63 8.49 -21.25
C ARG A 190 19.85 9.76 -21.54
N ILE A 191 20.26 10.85 -20.92
CA ILE A 191 19.68 12.16 -21.17
C ILE A 191 20.78 13.20 -21.36
N GLN A 192 20.49 14.26 -22.12
CA GLN A 192 21.41 15.37 -22.25
C GLN A 192 21.52 16.14 -20.92
N LEU A 193 22.74 16.48 -20.52
CA LEU A 193 23.03 17.19 -19.28
C LEU A 193 22.21 18.49 -19.10
N PRO A 194 21.99 19.32 -20.14
CA PRO A 194 21.13 20.50 -20.03
C PRO A 194 19.67 20.19 -19.71
N HIS A 195 19.21 18.97 -20.00
CA HIS A 195 17.83 18.53 -19.80
C HIS A 195 17.58 17.82 -18.47
N LEU A 196 18.64 17.46 -17.72
CA LEU A 196 18.54 16.73 -16.45
C LEU A 196 17.60 17.41 -15.43
N GLY A 197 17.63 18.74 -15.36
CA GLY A 197 16.73 19.48 -14.46
C GLY A 197 15.26 19.29 -14.81
N ALA A 198 14.90 19.46 -16.09
CA ALA A 198 13.53 19.29 -16.57
C ALA A 198 13.04 17.84 -16.43
N PHE A 199 13.92 16.87 -16.69
CA PHE A 199 13.63 15.46 -16.47
C PHE A 199 13.26 15.18 -15.00
N LEU A 200 14.06 15.65 -14.04
CA LEU A 200 13.81 15.41 -12.62
C LEU A 200 12.57 16.13 -12.09
N ASP A 201 12.28 17.32 -12.60
CA ASP A 201 11.06 18.06 -12.26
C ASP A 201 9.81 17.30 -12.72
N LEU A 202 9.79 16.81 -13.97
CA LEU A 202 8.67 16.00 -14.50
C LEU A 202 8.56 14.62 -13.82
N LEU A 203 9.68 13.97 -13.54
CA LEU A 203 9.69 12.71 -12.80
C LEU A 203 9.11 12.89 -11.39
N SER A 204 9.45 14.00 -10.72
CA SER A 204 8.88 14.34 -9.40
C SER A 204 7.37 14.57 -9.49
N GLU A 205 6.88 15.20 -10.56
CA GLU A 205 5.44 15.41 -10.79
C GLU A 205 4.70 14.08 -10.98
N TYR A 206 5.25 13.15 -11.79
CA TYR A 206 4.66 11.82 -11.97
C TYR A 206 4.69 10.95 -10.73
N ALA A 207 5.74 11.06 -9.91
CA ALA A 207 5.80 10.41 -8.59
C ALA A 207 4.91 11.10 -7.54
N LEU A 208 4.30 12.25 -7.88
CA LEU A 208 3.62 13.16 -6.95
C LEU A 208 4.50 13.51 -5.74
N HIS A 209 5.80 13.58 -5.95
CA HIS A 209 6.78 13.95 -4.94
C HIS A 209 6.75 15.47 -4.74
N ARG A 210 6.63 15.94 -3.49
CA ARG A 210 6.91 17.35 -3.18
C ARG A 210 8.42 17.52 -3.06
N PRO A 211 9.09 18.20 -4.01
CA PRO A 211 10.53 18.35 -3.94
C PRO A 211 10.90 19.09 -2.65
N THR A 212 11.65 18.42 -1.77
CA THR A 212 12.48 19.15 -0.80
C THR A 212 13.66 19.73 -1.58
N GLY A 213 14.20 20.88 -1.17
CA GLY A 213 15.29 21.58 -1.89
C GLY A 213 16.54 20.74 -2.20
N LYS A 214 16.63 19.52 -1.65
CA LYS A 214 17.66 18.50 -1.85
C LYS A 214 17.82 18.01 -3.29
N ALA A 215 16.75 17.90 -4.08
CA ALA A 215 16.86 17.37 -5.45
C ALA A 215 17.77 18.26 -6.33
N ARG A 216 17.61 19.59 -6.22
CA ARG A 216 18.44 20.57 -6.94
C ARG A 216 19.87 20.62 -6.43
N GLU A 217 20.10 20.41 -5.13
CA GLU A 217 21.44 20.31 -4.55
C GLU A 217 22.19 19.05 -5.01
N VAL A 218 21.50 17.92 -5.19
CA VAL A 218 22.11 16.69 -5.71
C VAL A 218 22.52 16.85 -7.17
N VAL A 219 21.69 17.48 -8.00
CA VAL A 219 22.05 17.84 -9.39
C VAL A 219 23.25 18.78 -9.40
N ALA A 220 23.26 19.83 -8.57
CA ALA A 220 24.39 20.76 -8.48
C ALA A 220 25.69 20.04 -8.07
N ARG A 221 25.64 19.11 -7.11
CA ARG A 221 26.82 18.30 -6.71
C ARG A 221 27.29 17.33 -7.80
N ALA A 222 26.37 16.71 -8.53
CA ALA A 222 26.71 15.84 -9.66
C ALA A 222 27.38 16.65 -10.80
N MET A 223 26.96 17.90 -10.98
CA MET A 223 27.55 18.82 -11.97
C MET A 223 28.95 19.32 -11.55
N ASP A 224 29.17 19.64 -10.27
CA ASP A 224 30.45 20.15 -9.78
C ASP A 224 31.57 19.11 -9.82
N ASN A 225 31.26 17.84 -9.54
CA ASN A 225 32.24 16.75 -9.56
C ASN A 225 32.57 16.23 -10.97
N SER A 226 31.81 16.62 -12.00
CA SER A 226 32.10 16.25 -13.40
C SER A 226 33.36 16.91 -13.97
N LYS A 227 33.89 17.94 -13.28
CA LYS A 227 35.09 18.68 -13.66
C LYS A 227 36.40 18.06 -13.14
N ASP A 228 36.32 17.08 -12.25
CA ASP A 228 37.49 16.37 -11.73
C ASP A 228 37.63 15.04 -12.51
N GLU A 229 38.67 14.96 -13.35
CA GLU A 229 38.90 13.85 -14.28
C GLU A 229 39.14 12.53 -13.52
N GLY A 230 38.08 11.73 -13.30
CA GLY A 230 38.26 10.45 -12.64
C GLY A 230 37.01 9.59 -12.41
N ARG A 231 36.45 9.03 -13.50
CA ARG A 231 35.40 7.97 -13.54
C ARG A 231 34.00 8.39 -13.07
N GLY A 232 32.99 7.94 -13.83
CA GLY A 232 31.57 8.16 -13.56
C GLY A 232 31.12 7.63 -12.20
N SER A 233 31.21 8.48 -11.18
CA SER A 233 30.62 8.22 -9.88
C SER A 233 29.10 8.27 -10.02
N TRP A 234 28.45 7.17 -9.69
CA TRP A 234 27.00 7.14 -9.59
C TRP A 234 26.56 7.95 -8.37
N HIS A 235 25.63 8.86 -8.59
CA HIS A 235 24.95 9.64 -7.57
C HIS A 235 23.53 9.11 -7.40
N SER A 236 23.20 8.62 -6.20
CA SER A 236 21.85 8.14 -5.87
C SER A 236 21.05 9.21 -5.16
N TYR A 237 19.76 9.29 -5.49
CA TYR A 237 18.78 10.13 -4.83
C TYR A 237 17.44 9.42 -4.75
N THR A 238 16.81 9.49 -3.57
CA THR A 238 15.51 8.89 -3.32
C THR A 238 14.40 9.94 -3.43
N MET A 239 13.40 9.67 -4.27
CA MET A 239 12.16 10.45 -4.37
C MET A 239 11.04 9.74 -3.60
N ASP A 240 10.67 10.29 -2.45
CA ASP A 240 9.53 9.81 -1.66
C ASP A 240 8.22 10.32 -2.27
N GLY A 241 7.68 9.59 -3.24
CA GLY A 241 6.38 9.87 -3.84
C GLY A 241 5.21 9.51 -2.92
N ILE A 242 4.00 9.96 -3.28
CA ILE A 242 2.77 9.64 -2.52
C ILE A 242 2.43 8.15 -2.61
N PHE A 243 2.65 7.55 -3.79
CA PHE A 243 2.28 6.17 -4.07
C PHE A 243 3.47 5.23 -4.11
N GLU A 244 4.64 5.71 -4.55
CA GLU A 244 5.82 4.89 -4.79
C GLU A 244 7.09 5.70 -4.45
N THR A 245 8.10 5.05 -3.88
CA THR A 245 9.42 5.64 -3.62
C THR A 245 10.36 5.26 -4.75
N LEU A 246 10.89 6.25 -5.48
CA LEU A 246 11.83 6.02 -6.58
C LEU A 246 13.27 6.17 -6.11
N ASP A 247 14.15 5.25 -6.52
CA ASP A 247 15.61 5.39 -6.39
C ASP A 247 16.18 5.80 -7.76
N VAL A 248 16.68 7.02 -7.85
CA VAL A 248 17.21 7.62 -9.07
C VAL A 248 18.73 7.66 -8.96
N ARG A 249 19.41 6.99 -9.88
CA ARG A 249 20.88 6.94 -9.98
C ARG A 249 21.34 7.68 -11.23
N LEU A 250 22.31 8.58 -11.06
CA LEU A 250 22.82 9.45 -12.12
C LEU A 250 24.34 9.28 -12.26
N ALA A 251 24.84 9.11 -13.47
CA ALA A 251 26.26 9.12 -13.78
C ALA A 251 26.55 10.07 -14.95
N PRO A 252 27.14 11.26 -14.70
CA PRO A 252 27.49 12.19 -15.76
C PRO A 252 28.71 11.72 -16.57
N HIS A 253 28.64 11.89 -17.89
CA HIS A 253 29.66 11.55 -18.87
C HIS A 253 29.70 12.61 -19.98
N GLY A 254 30.50 13.66 -19.79
CA GLY A 254 30.57 14.77 -20.74
C GLY A 254 29.26 15.56 -20.80
N ASP A 255 28.63 15.61 -21.97
CA ASP A 255 27.34 16.26 -22.21
C ASP A 255 26.13 15.35 -21.96
N MET A 256 26.35 14.09 -21.58
CA MET A 256 25.30 13.11 -21.32
C MET A 256 25.28 12.64 -19.86
N VAL A 257 24.13 12.19 -19.39
CA VAL A 257 23.94 11.58 -18.07
C VAL A 257 23.29 10.23 -18.24
N SER A 258 23.93 9.17 -17.75
CA SER A 258 23.29 7.86 -17.61
C SER A 258 22.35 7.93 -16.40
N VAL A 259 21.09 7.57 -16.60
CA VAL A 259 20.05 7.58 -15.57
C VAL A 259 19.55 6.17 -15.37
N ILE A 260 19.39 5.75 -14.12
CA ILE A 260 18.65 4.54 -13.76
C ILE A 260 17.59 4.93 -12.75
N VAL A 261 16.33 4.61 -13.04
CA VAL A 261 15.21 4.78 -12.13
C VAL A 261 14.73 3.41 -11.68
N ALA A 262 14.69 3.18 -10.37
CA ALA A 262 14.15 1.98 -9.74
C ALA A 262 13.00 2.33 -8.79
N GLY A 263 12.21 1.33 -8.41
CA GLY A 263 11.07 1.51 -7.48
C GLY A 263 9.78 1.96 -8.14
N ALA A 264 9.72 2.01 -9.48
CA ALA A 264 8.49 2.24 -10.22
C ALA A 264 7.72 0.91 -10.37
N HIS A 265 6.68 0.72 -9.56
CA HIS A 265 5.87 -0.49 -9.53
C HIS A 265 4.71 -0.41 -10.53
N SER A 266 4.07 0.75 -10.69
CA SER A 266 2.91 0.89 -11.57
C SER A 266 3.29 0.90 -13.06
N PRO A 267 2.54 0.20 -13.94
CA PRO A 267 2.79 0.23 -15.39
C PRO A 267 2.71 1.63 -15.98
N ALA A 268 1.78 2.46 -15.48
CA ALA A 268 1.63 3.84 -15.91
C ALA A 268 2.89 4.67 -15.61
N LEU A 269 3.43 4.57 -14.39
CA LEU A 269 4.66 5.28 -14.03
C LEU A 269 5.87 4.73 -14.79
N ARG A 270 5.97 3.41 -14.98
CA ARG A 270 7.03 2.79 -15.79
C ARG A 270 6.99 3.31 -17.24
N LEU A 271 5.82 3.38 -17.85
CA LEU A 271 5.65 3.93 -19.20
C LEU A 271 6.00 5.42 -19.25
N GLN A 272 5.59 6.20 -18.26
CA GLN A 272 5.94 7.62 -18.16
C GLN A 272 7.46 7.82 -18.02
N ILE A 273 8.13 7.03 -17.18
CA ILE A 273 9.59 7.07 -17.01
C ILE A 273 10.29 6.71 -18.33
N SER A 274 9.89 5.63 -18.99
CA SER A 274 10.45 5.25 -20.30
C SER A 274 10.27 6.37 -21.33
N THR A 275 9.07 6.94 -21.39
CA THR A 275 8.75 8.03 -22.33
C THR A 275 9.58 9.29 -22.03
N LEU A 276 9.79 9.61 -20.74
CA LEU A 276 10.64 10.72 -20.34
C LEU A 276 12.11 10.48 -20.74
N LEU A 277 12.64 9.29 -20.50
CA LEU A 277 14.02 8.95 -20.87
C LEU A 277 14.21 9.07 -22.39
N ASP A 278 13.27 8.58 -23.18
CA ASP A 278 13.31 8.70 -24.65
C ASP A 278 13.17 10.15 -25.13
N ALA A 279 12.34 10.95 -24.47
CA ALA A 279 12.11 12.36 -24.85
C ALA A 279 13.30 13.28 -24.56
N PHE A 280 14.15 12.92 -23.59
CA PHE A 280 15.30 13.72 -23.15
C PHE A 280 16.67 13.16 -23.57
N ALA A 281 16.68 12.07 -24.34
CA ALA A 281 17.87 11.41 -24.88
C ALA A 281 18.71 12.27 -25.83
#